data_AF-A0A177M327-F1
#
_entry.id   AF-A0A177M327-F1
#
_cell.length_a   1.000
_cell.length_b   1.000
_cell.length_c   1.000
_cell.angle_alpha   90.00
_cell.angle_beta   90.00
_cell.angle_gamma   90.00
#
_symmetry.space_group_name_H-M   'P 1'
#
loop_
_entity.id
_entity.type
_entity.pdbx_description
1 polymer ?
#
loop_
_entity_poly.entity_id
_entity_poly.type
_entity_poly.pdbx_seq_one_letter_code
_entity_poly.pdbx_strand_id
1 'polypeptide(L)'
;MAILRCNNCAYLREVPNEHVGKTVKCPVCEQASAIHDTVVFVKKLIDKYGVLLGKYRELELAGNPVAEISRSDMRLHKDEEVDLHNTAVMTNSMQYKPIISWFERKNVQVEVNHNALDTQGFYDEVAVELGDNFPLLQDVLDKIRKAQRNNYASVVLNLNDYSQNQIKTITGFCKNLYEFSFVAKYFYNKNEKRVHLTLQSMSAIVGFFNGEWLEWYVFMKLLKHFYESKGLFSCLRSFNIQFANEDKYEVDVFFLINGRIPVFIECKSGEFRSFIEKYCKMRRRLDIAKENFLLLVLGVSDEQVLGLTKMYDITFVNETGFIKHIAELTAQ
;
A
#
# COMPACT_ATOMS: atom_id res chain seq x y z
N MET A 1 3.20 -27.68 17.96
CA MET A 1 2.67 -28.53 16.87
C MET A 1 3.86 -29.00 16.05
N ALA A 2 3.79 -30.15 15.42
CA ALA A 2 4.89 -30.73 14.65
C ALA A 2 4.48 -30.94 13.20
N ILE A 3 5.47 -31.06 12.32
CA ILE A 3 5.26 -31.17 10.89
C ILE A 3 5.97 -32.38 10.32
N LEU A 4 5.21 -33.20 9.59
CA LEU A 4 5.74 -34.23 8.72
C LEU A 4 5.91 -33.63 7.32
N ARG A 5 7.15 -33.52 6.85
CA ARG A 5 7.46 -33.10 5.48
C ARG A 5 8.26 -34.20 4.79
N CYS A 6 7.70 -34.78 3.74
CA CYS A 6 8.42 -35.78 2.95
C CYS A 6 9.41 -35.11 2.00
N ASN A 7 10.68 -35.52 2.07
CA ASN A 7 11.73 -34.98 1.19
C ASN A 7 11.63 -35.48 -0.25
N ASN A 8 10.90 -36.58 -0.49
CA ASN A 8 10.79 -37.21 -1.81
C ASN A 8 9.60 -36.66 -2.63
N CYS A 9 8.40 -36.60 -2.04
CA CYS A 9 7.18 -36.21 -2.76
C CYS A 9 6.54 -34.90 -2.25
N ALA A 10 7.25 -34.16 -1.40
CA ALA A 10 6.79 -32.90 -0.78
C ALA A 10 5.49 -33.01 0.06
N TYR A 11 5.00 -34.22 0.36
CA TYR A 11 3.83 -34.40 1.23
C TYR A 11 4.02 -33.72 2.57
N LEU A 12 3.00 -32.95 3.00
CA LEU A 12 3.03 -32.13 4.19
C LEU A 12 1.81 -32.42 5.06
N ARG A 13 2.02 -32.63 6.35
CA ARG A 13 0.93 -32.80 7.30
C ARG A 13 1.33 -32.34 8.70
N GLU A 14 0.38 -31.71 9.38
CA GLU A 14 0.50 -31.40 10.80
C GLU A 14 0.29 -32.67 11.65
N VAL A 15 1.15 -32.87 12.64
CA VAL A 15 1.12 -34.00 13.55
C VAL A 15 1.33 -33.55 15.00
N PRO A 16 0.87 -34.34 15.99
CA PRO A 16 1.09 -34.04 17.40
C PRO A 16 2.58 -33.93 17.79
N ASN A 17 2.88 -33.07 18.77
CA ASN A 17 4.24 -32.77 19.25
C ASN A 17 4.99 -34.00 19.79
N GLU A 18 4.29 -35.01 20.29
CA GLU A 18 4.88 -36.26 20.80
C GLU A 18 5.61 -37.08 19.73
N HIS A 19 5.48 -36.70 18.45
CA HIS A 19 6.16 -37.34 17.35
C HIS A 19 7.39 -36.59 16.85
N VAL A 20 7.75 -35.44 17.44
CA VAL A 20 8.97 -34.70 17.08
C VAL A 20 10.20 -35.61 17.21
N GLY A 21 11.04 -35.61 16.17
CA GLY A 21 12.27 -36.42 16.11
C GLY A 21 12.04 -37.86 15.64
N LYS A 22 10.79 -38.33 15.50
CA LYS A 22 10.50 -39.66 14.95
C LYS A 22 10.59 -39.65 13.42
N THR A 23 10.92 -40.81 12.86
CA THR A 23 10.87 -41.07 11.41
C THR A 23 9.72 -42.02 11.11
N VAL A 24 8.88 -41.64 10.15
CA VAL A 24 7.71 -42.42 9.72
C VAL A 24 7.74 -42.63 8.21
N LYS A 25 7.02 -43.63 7.70
CA LYS A 25 6.81 -43.78 6.25
C LYS A 25 5.84 -42.71 5.77
N CYS A 26 6.18 -42.04 4.67
CA CYS A 26 5.28 -41.10 4.01
C CYS A 26 4.02 -41.84 3.52
N PRO A 27 2.81 -41.33 3.79
CA PRO A 27 1.57 -42.00 3.36
C PRO A 27 1.35 -41.94 1.83
N VAL A 28 2.15 -41.15 1.10
CA VAL A 28 2.02 -40.99 -0.35
C VAL A 28 3.05 -41.82 -1.13
N CYS A 29 4.32 -41.77 -0.73
CA CYS A 29 5.39 -42.44 -1.47
C CYS A 29 6.16 -43.48 -0.65
N GLU A 30 5.69 -43.80 0.56
CA GLU A 30 6.24 -44.78 1.50
C GLU A 30 7.68 -44.54 1.97
N GLN A 31 8.34 -43.50 1.48
CA GLN A 31 9.70 -43.13 1.87
C GLN A 31 9.77 -42.62 3.32
N ALA A 32 10.84 -43.00 4.01
CA ALA A 32 11.11 -42.57 5.37
C ALA A 32 11.25 -41.04 5.45
N SER A 33 10.46 -40.41 6.32
CA SER A 33 10.37 -38.96 6.48
C SER A 33 10.36 -38.61 7.96
N ALA A 34 11.18 -37.63 8.34
CA ALA A 34 11.30 -37.18 9.72
C ALA A 34 10.18 -36.18 10.08
N ILE A 35 9.79 -36.19 11.35
CA ILE A 35 8.85 -35.23 11.93
C ILE A 35 9.64 -34.19 12.70
N HIS A 36 9.38 -32.91 12.41
CA HIS A 36 10.08 -31.79 13.00
C HIS A 36 9.15 -30.95 13.86
N ASP A 37 9.70 -30.29 14.88
CA ASP A 37 8.98 -29.20 15.53
C ASP A 37 8.70 -28.09 14.49
N THR A 38 7.46 -27.61 14.43
CA THR A 38 7.04 -26.66 13.39
C THR A 38 7.81 -25.35 13.49
N VAL A 39 8.01 -24.80 14.69
CA VAL A 39 8.69 -23.51 14.88
C VAL A 39 10.15 -23.62 14.50
N VAL A 40 10.83 -24.67 14.95
CA VAL A 40 12.24 -24.92 14.60
C VAL A 40 12.41 -25.16 13.10
N PHE A 41 11.48 -25.90 12.48
CA PHE A 41 11.50 -26.18 11.05
C PHE A 41 11.34 -24.90 10.22
N VAL A 42 10.34 -24.07 10.54
CA VAL A 42 10.10 -22.79 9.86
C VAL A 42 11.28 -21.85 10.02
N LYS A 43 11.85 -21.73 11.23
CA LYS A 43 13.03 -20.88 11.48
C LYS A 43 14.22 -21.28 10.60
N LYS A 44 14.52 -22.58 10.52
CA LYS A 44 15.57 -23.11 9.62
C LYS A 44 15.27 -22.90 8.13
N LEU A 45 13.99 -22.93 7.76
CA LEU A 45 13.57 -22.70 6.37
C LEU A 45 13.78 -21.24 5.98
N ILE A 46 13.42 -20.30 6.86
CA ILE A 46 13.69 -18.86 6.70
C ILE A 46 15.21 -18.62 6.59
N ASP A 47 16.01 -19.19 7.49
CA ASP A 47 17.47 -19.05 7.45
C ASP A 47 18.05 -19.56 6.12
N LYS A 48 17.61 -20.74 5.67
CA LYS A 48 18.06 -21.34 4.41
C LYS A 48 17.64 -20.49 3.20
N TYR A 49 16.42 -19.95 3.22
CA TYR A 49 15.93 -19.07 2.17
C TYR A 49 16.76 -17.78 2.10
N GLY A 50 17.11 -17.19 3.24
CA GLY A 50 18.00 -16.03 3.32
C GLY A 50 19.39 -16.29 2.70
N VAL A 51 19.98 -17.46 2.98
CA VAL A 51 21.27 -17.88 2.38
C VAL A 51 21.15 -18.08 0.88
N LEU A 52 20.06 -18.69 0.39
CA LEU A 52 19.81 -18.87 -1.04
C LEU A 52 19.65 -17.52 -1.77
N LEU A 53 18.92 -16.58 -1.18
CA LEU A 53 18.79 -15.22 -1.72
C LEU A 53 20.13 -14.46 -1.74
N GLY A 54 21.01 -14.70 -0.77
CA GLY A 54 22.37 -14.16 -0.78
C GLY A 54 23.19 -14.70 -1.94
N LYS A 55 23.19 -16.03 -2.13
CA LYS A 55 23.90 -16.68 -3.24
C LYS A 55 23.34 -16.32 -4.61
N TYR A 56 22.03 -16.21 -4.73
CA TYR A 56 21.38 -15.78 -5.96
C TYR A 56 21.84 -14.37 -6.36
N ARG A 57 21.91 -13.44 -5.40
CA ARG A 57 22.48 -12.10 -5.61
C ARG A 57 23.96 -12.12 -6.01
N GLU A 58 24.77 -12.96 -5.37
CA GLU A 58 26.18 -13.12 -5.74
C GLU A 58 26.35 -13.63 -7.18
N LEU A 59 25.49 -14.57 -7.61
CA LEU A 59 25.48 -15.10 -8.97
C LEU A 59 25.00 -14.08 -10.01
N GLU A 60 23.98 -13.28 -9.70
CA GLU A 60 23.55 -12.17 -10.56
C GLU A 60 24.67 -11.13 -10.75
N LEU A 61 25.40 -10.83 -9.68
CA LEU A 61 26.53 -9.89 -9.74
C LEU A 61 27.75 -10.48 -10.47
N ALA A 62 27.99 -11.79 -10.37
CA ALA A 62 29.07 -12.48 -11.07
C ALA A 62 28.78 -12.72 -12.57
N GLY A 63 27.53 -12.61 -13.01
CA GLY A 63 27.09 -12.83 -14.39
C GLY A 63 27.31 -11.66 -15.37
N ASN A 64 27.78 -10.49 -14.92
CA ASN A 64 27.95 -9.31 -15.76
C ASN A 64 29.41 -8.82 -15.81
N PRO A 65 30.23 -9.24 -16.79
CA PRO A 65 31.37 -8.45 -17.20
C PRO A 65 30.90 -7.27 -18.05
N VAL A 66 31.41 -6.08 -17.73
CA VAL A 66 31.17 -4.79 -18.38
C VAL A 66 31.05 -4.92 -19.91
N ALA A 67 29.85 -4.69 -20.44
CA ALA A 67 29.62 -4.41 -21.85
C ALA A 67 28.43 -3.45 -22.00
N GLU A 68 28.56 -2.56 -22.97
CA GLU A 68 27.75 -1.38 -23.22
C GLU A 68 26.23 -1.62 -23.17
N ILE A 69 25.53 -0.61 -22.66
CA ILE A 69 24.07 -0.56 -22.50
C ILE A 69 23.41 -0.58 -23.89
N SER A 70 23.24 -1.78 -24.45
CA SER A 70 22.29 -2.04 -25.52
C SER A 70 20.92 -2.30 -24.90
N ARG A 71 19.92 -1.55 -25.39
CA ARG A 71 18.50 -1.63 -25.05
C ARG A 71 17.91 -3.02 -25.32
N SER A 72 18.11 -3.96 -24.43
CA SER A 72 17.33 -5.20 -24.35
C SER A 72 17.73 -5.95 -23.08
N ASP A 73 16.83 -5.93 -22.11
CA ASP A 73 16.70 -6.86 -20.96
C ASP A 73 16.51 -6.12 -19.64
N MET A 74 15.33 -5.50 -19.54
CA MET A 74 14.67 -5.22 -18.27
C MET A 74 13.34 -5.98 -18.23
N ARG A 75 13.37 -7.24 -18.68
CA ARG A 75 12.24 -8.16 -18.51
C ARG A 75 12.24 -8.59 -17.05
N LEU A 76 11.19 -8.22 -16.32
CA LEU A 76 10.81 -8.91 -15.09
C LEU A 76 10.80 -10.41 -15.39
N HIS A 77 11.59 -11.18 -14.61
CA HIS A 77 11.53 -12.63 -14.67
C HIS A 77 10.10 -13.06 -14.36
N LYS A 78 9.49 -13.65 -15.37
CA LYS A 78 8.19 -14.27 -15.37
C LYS A 78 8.29 -15.55 -14.53
N ASP A 79 7.28 -15.83 -13.72
CA ASP A 79 7.01 -17.10 -13.00
C ASP A 79 7.18 -17.13 -11.48
N GLU A 80 7.04 -15.99 -10.79
CA GLU A 80 6.51 -16.02 -9.42
C GLU A 80 5.22 -15.18 -9.40
N GLU A 81 4.11 -15.77 -8.95
CA GLU A 81 2.94 -14.99 -8.50
C GLU A 81 3.44 -14.05 -7.41
N VAL A 82 3.83 -12.83 -7.78
CA VAL A 82 4.17 -11.79 -6.83
C VAL A 82 2.89 -11.48 -6.08
N ASP A 83 2.83 -11.98 -4.86
CA ASP A 83 1.77 -11.68 -3.91
C ASP A 83 1.75 -10.15 -3.71
N LEU A 84 0.68 -9.50 -4.17
CA LEU A 84 0.46 -8.06 -4.00
C LEU A 84 0.37 -7.68 -2.51
N HIS A 85 0.14 -8.65 -1.61
CA HIS A 85 0.17 -8.48 -0.16
C HIS A 85 1.56 -8.68 0.45
N ASN A 86 2.56 -9.09 -0.34
CA ASN A 86 3.96 -9.23 0.07
C ASN A 86 4.86 -8.22 -0.65
N THR A 87 4.61 -6.93 -0.39
CA THR A 87 5.41 -5.79 -0.86
C THR A 87 6.80 -5.68 -0.22
N ALA A 88 7.28 -6.70 0.48
CA ALA A 88 8.70 -6.81 0.84
C ALA A 88 9.63 -6.70 -0.40
N VAL A 89 9.09 -7.01 -1.58
CA VAL A 89 9.76 -6.79 -2.88
C VAL A 89 9.91 -5.29 -3.21
N MET A 90 9.00 -4.44 -2.74
CA MET A 90 8.99 -2.97 -2.96
C MET A 90 9.92 -2.16 -2.07
N THR A 91 10.32 -2.71 -0.92
CA THR A 91 11.36 -2.11 -0.08
C THR A 91 12.76 -2.33 -0.67
N ASN A 92 12.91 -3.18 -1.69
CA ASN A 92 14.15 -3.36 -2.43
C ASN A 92 14.50 -2.08 -3.22
N SER A 93 15.66 -1.51 -2.94
CA SER A 93 16.16 -0.25 -3.53
C SER A 93 16.08 -0.14 -5.06
N MET A 94 16.03 -1.26 -5.78
CA MET A 94 15.92 -1.26 -7.24
C MET A 94 14.60 -0.68 -7.77
N GLN A 95 13.51 -0.74 -7.01
CA GLN A 95 12.19 -0.35 -7.53
C GLN A 95 11.97 1.18 -7.56
N TYR A 96 12.54 1.93 -6.60
CA TYR A 96 12.39 3.39 -6.53
C TYR A 96 13.65 4.17 -6.94
N LYS A 97 14.79 3.51 -7.19
CA LYS A 97 16.00 4.14 -7.76
C LYS A 97 15.72 5.02 -8.98
N PRO A 98 14.88 4.61 -9.96
CA PRO A 98 14.56 5.47 -11.10
C PRO A 98 13.90 6.80 -10.71
N ILE A 99 13.12 6.81 -9.62
CA ILE A 99 12.52 8.04 -9.08
C ILE A 99 13.59 8.92 -8.44
N ILE A 100 14.50 8.35 -7.64
CA ILE A 100 15.62 9.10 -7.06
C ILE A 100 16.42 9.79 -8.17
N SER A 101 16.84 9.03 -9.19
CA SER A 101 17.60 9.59 -10.31
C SER A 101 16.80 10.62 -11.12
N TRP A 102 15.47 10.52 -11.15
CA TRP A 102 14.61 11.52 -11.81
C TRP A 102 14.63 12.86 -11.08
N PHE A 103 14.54 12.85 -9.75
CA PHE A 103 14.64 14.07 -8.92
C PHE A 103 16.05 14.64 -8.88
N GLU A 104 17.08 13.79 -8.81
CA GLU A 104 18.49 14.23 -8.82
C GLU A 104 18.86 15.01 -10.08
N ARG A 105 18.37 14.58 -11.25
CA ARG A 105 18.54 15.33 -12.52
C ARG A 105 17.96 16.74 -12.50
N LYS A 106 17.06 17.02 -11.54
CA LYS A 106 16.44 18.33 -11.32
C LYS A 106 17.03 19.06 -10.11
N ASN A 107 18.17 18.60 -9.58
CA ASN A 107 18.82 19.11 -8.36
C ASN A 107 17.90 19.06 -7.14
N VAL A 108 17.12 17.98 -7.03
CA VAL A 108 16.22 17.71 -5.90
C VAL A 108 16.68 16.42 -5.22
N GLN A 109 16.93 16.49 -3.92
CA GLN A 109 17.27 15.33 -3.10
C GLN A 109 16.01 14.62 -2.65
N VAL A 110 16.06 13.28 -2.58
CA VAL A 110 14.95 12.44 -2.15
C VAL A 110 15.36 11.73 -0.85
N GLU A 111 14.54 11.89 0.18
CA GLU A 111 14.62 11.14 1.42
C GLU A 111 13.46 10.13 1.45
N VAL A 112 13.81 8.86 1.27
CA VAL A 112 12.85 7.76 1.22
C VAL A 112 12.43 7.38 2.63
N ASN A 113 11.12 7.38 2.88
CA ASN A 113 10.56 6.80 4.09
C ASN A 113 10.34 5.30 3.90
N HIS A 114 11.30 4.48 4.33
CA HIS A 114 11.22 3.02 4.18
C HIS A 114 10.00 2.41 4.87
N ASN A 115 9.51 3.01 5.95
CA ASN A 115 8.29 2.54 6.64
C ASN A 115 7.01 2.83 5.84
N ALA A 116 7.02 3.85 4.97
CA ALA A 116 5.88 4.15 4.10
C ALA A 116 5.80 3.21 2.88
N LEU A 117 6.90 2.56 2.52
CA LEU A 117 6.95 1.56 1.45
C LEU A 117 6.60 0.15 1.95
N ASP A 118 6.75 -0.08 3.25
CA ASP A 118 6.35 -1.33 3.85
C ASP A 118 4.83 -1.38 3.96
N THR A 119 4.18 -2.11 3.05
CA THR A 119 2.74 -2.39 3.18
C THR A 119 2.49 -3.62 4.05
N GLN A 120 3.51 -4.19 4.71
CA GLN A 120 3.27 -5.22 5.70
C GLN A 120 2.40 -4.65 6.82
N GLY A 121 1.21 -5.23 6.98
CA GLY A 121 0.21 -4.76 7.91
C GLY A 121 -1.17 -4.92 7.32
N PHE A 122 -2.10 -4.08 7.80
CA PHE A 122 -3.48 -4.07 7.35
C PHE A 122 -3.95 -2.68 6.87
N TYR A 123 -3.01 -1.76 6.63
CA TYR A 123 -3.32 -0.37 6.28
C TYR A 123 -3.90 -0.25 4.87
N ASP A 124 -3.36 -1.03 3.94
CA ASP A 124 -3.83 -1.15 2.57
C ASP A 124 -5.22 -1.79 2.49
N GLU A 125 -5.50 -2.88 3.20
CA GLU A 125 -6.84 -3.47 3.21
C GLU A 125 -7.88 -2.49 3.76
N VAL A 126 -7.58 -1.82 4.88
CA VAL A 126 -8.50 -0.85 5.49
C VAL A 126 -8.68 0.37 4.57
N ALA A 127 -7.62 0.86 3.93
CA ALA A 127 -7.70 2.01 3.03
C ALA A 127 -8.51 1.67 1.77
N VAL A 128 -8.31 0.49 1.19
CA VAL A 128 -9.06 0.01 0.02
C VAL A 128 -10.53 -0.18 0.37
N GLU A 129 -10.84 -0.84 1.50
CA GLU A 129 -12.23 -1.03 1.94
C GLU A 129 -12.93 0.31 2.22
N LEU A 130 -12.24 1.23 2.89
CA LEU A 130 -12.72 2.58 3.19
C LEU A 130 -12.99 3.39 1.90
N GLY A 131 -12.03 3.42 0.98
CA GLY A 131 -12.15 4.20 -0.26
C GLY A 131 -13.20 3.63 -1.21
N ASP A 132 -13.28 2.31 -1.38
CA ASP A 132 -14.26 1.66 -2.27
C ASP A 132 -15.70 1.83 -1.78
N ASN A 133 -15.88 2.05 -0.47
CA ASN A 133 -17.19 2.25 0.16
C ASN A 133 -17.33 3.63 0.80
N PHE A 134 -16.55 4.62 0.34
CA PHE A 134 -16.43 5.92 1.00
C PHE A 134 -17.77 6.63 1.26
N PRO A 135 -18.73 6.70 0.31
CA PRO A 135 -20.02 7.35 0.56
C PRO A 135 -20.80 6.78 1.76
N LEU A 136 -20.61 5.49 2.05
CA LEU A 136 -21.23 4.81 3.19
C LEU A 136 -20.37 4.88 4.46
N LEU A 137 -19.05 4.74 4.33
CA LEU A 137 -18.14 4.63 5.47
C LEU A 137 -17.64 5.99 5.98
N GLN A 138 -17.88 7.10 5.27
CA GLN A 138 -17.53 8.46 5.72
C GLN A 138 -18.08 8.79 7.11
N ASP A 139 -19.31 8.36 7.43
CA ASP A 139 -19.92 8.62 8.74
C ASP A 139 -19.17 7.91 9.87
N VAL A 140 -18.61 6.73 9.59
CA VAL A 140 -17.78 5.96 10.52
C VAL A 140 -16.46 6.68 10.72
N LEU A 141 -15.80 7.05 9.62
CA LEU A 141 -14.54 7.78 9.60
C LEU A 141 -14.65 9.09 10.41
N ASP A 142 -15.68 9.89 10.15
CA ASP A 142 -15.87 11.19 10.81
C ASP A 142 -16.13 11.05 12.30
N LYS A 143 -16.88 10.03 12.72
CA LYS A 143 -17.10 9.75 14.15
C LYS A 143 -15.81 9.31 14.85
N ILE A 144 -14.98 8.48 14.20
CA ILE A 144 -13.66 8.12 14.72
C ILE A 144 -12.76 9.35 14.83
N ARG A 145 -12.64 10.15 13.76
CA ARG A 145 -11.83 11.38 13.76
C ARG A 145 -12.29 12.37 14.81
N LYS A 146 -13.60 12.56 14.96
CA LYS A 146 -14.19 13.46 15.97
C LYS A 146 -13.87 12.96 17.38
N ALA A 147 -13.98 11.66 17.63
CA ALA A 147 -13.63 11.09 18.93
C ALA A 147 -12.13 11.26 19.23
N GLN A 148 -11.25 10.96 18.28
CA GLN A 148 -9.79 11.16 18.43
C GLN A 148 -9.45 12.63 18.71
N ARG A 149 -10.01 13.58 17.95
CA ARG A 149 -9.80 15.03 18.16
C ARG A 149 -10.22 15.53 19.54
N ASN A 150 -11.25 14.92 20.13
CA ASN A 150 -11.76 15.27 21.44
C ASN A 150 -11.20 14.38 22.57
N ASN A 151 -10.21 13.52 22.27
CA ASN A 151 -9.64 12.55 23.21
C ASN A 151 -10.68 11.59 23.83
N TYR A 152 -11.75 11.27 23.09
CA TYR A 152 -12.70 10.25 23.51
C TYR A 152 -12.18 8.85 23.16
N ALA A 153 -12.19 7.96 24.15
CA ALA A 153 -11.71 6.58 23.99
C ALA A 153 -12.69 5.65 23.24
N SER A 154 -13.92 6.10 22.98
CA SER A 154 -14.95 5.25 22.39
C SER A 154 -15.85 5.98 21.40
N VAL A 155 -16.37 5.22 20.43
CA VAL A 155 -17.35 5.67 19.44
C VAL A 155 -18.56 4.76 19.49
N VAL A 156 -19.75 5.35 19.38
CA VAL A 156 -21.01 4.60 19.18
C VAL A 156 -21.62 5.00 17.84
N LEU A 157 -21.87 4.00 17.00
CA LEU A 157 -22.54 4.15 15.72
C LEU A 157 -23.98 3.65 15.87
N ASN A 158 -24.96 4.52 15.63
CA ASN A 158 -26.36 4.14 15.51
C ASN A 158 -26.63 3.76 14.05
N LEU A 159 -27.20 2.57 13.83
CA LEU A 159 -27.45 2.02 12.51
C LEU A 159 -28.94 1.94 12.14
N ASN A 160 -29.82 2.60 12.89
CA ASN A 160 -31.28 2.52 12.67
C ASN A 160 -31.73 3.00 11.28
N ASP A 161 -31.06 4.01 10.74
CA ASP A 161 -31.43 4.66 9.47
C ASP A 161 -30.78 3.98 8.24
N TYR A 162 -30.00 2.91 8.44
CA TYR A 162 -29.33 2.19 7.37
C TYR A 162 -30.10 0.93 6.96
N SER A 163 -30.05 0.61 5.67
CA SER A 163 -30.55 -0.66 5.14
C SER A 163 -29.76 -1.86 5.67
N GLN A 164 -30.33 -3.07 5.58
CA GLN A 164 -29.65 -4.29 6.05
C GLN A 164 -28.30 -4.53 5.34
N ASN A 165 -28.20 -4.19 4.05
CA ASN A 165 -26.95 -4.31 3.32
C ASN A 165 -25.89 -3.30 3.82
N GLN A 166 -26.31 -2.05 4.05
CA GLN A 166 -25.44 -1.03 4.62
C GLN A 166 -24.98 -1.37 6.04
N ILE A 167 -25.88 -1.89 6.88
CA ILE A 167 -25.54 -2.40 8.22
C ILE A 167 -24.47 -3.49 8.11
N LYS A 168 -24.62 -4.44 7.18
CA LYS A 168 -23.63 -5.50 6.95
C LYS A 168 -22.26 -4.92 6.56
N THR A 169 -22.22 -3.96 5.64
CA THR A 169 -20.97 -3.31 5.23
C THR A 169 -20.32 -2.55 6.39
N ILE A 170 -21.08 -1.71 7.11
CA ILE A 170 -20.57 -0.93 8.25
C ILE A 170 -20.06 -1.85 9.36
N THR A 171 -20.83 -2.87 9.73
CA THR A 171 -20.45 -3.80 10.79
C THR A 171 -19.26 -4.67 10.40
N GLY A 172 -19.15 -5.04 9.11
CA GLY A 172 -18.00 -5.73 8.52
C GLY A 172 -16.73 -4.88 8.62
N PHE A 173 -16.77 -3.65 8.11
CA PHE A 173 -15.65 -2.71 8.20
C PHE A 173 -15.21 -2.50 9.66
N CYS A 174 -16.14 -2.23 10.56
CA CYS A 174 -15.85 -2.06 11.98
C CYS A 174 -15.25 -3.30 12.65
N LYS A 175 -15.62 -4.50 12.19
CA LYS A 175 -15.04 -5.76 12.66
C LYS A 175 -13.62 -5.92 12.11
N ASN A 176 -13.38 -5.61 10.84
CA ASN A 176 -12.06 -5.62 10.23
C ASN A 176 -11.13 -4.65 10.95
N LEU A 177 -11.60 -3.44 11.30
CA LEU A 177 -10.83 -2.51 12.12
C LEU A 177 -10.39 -3.14 13.46
N TYR A 178 -11.17 -4.03 14.05
CA TYR A 178 -10.77 -4.71 15.29
C TYR A 178 -9.79 -5.86 15.02
N GLU A 179 -10.07 -6.71 14.03
CA GLU A 179 -9.22 -7.84 13.65
C GLU A 179 -7.81 -7.38 13.23
N PHE A 180 -7.76 -6.24 12.55
CA PHE A 180 -6.54 -5.60 12.08
C PHE A 180 -5.89 -4.68 13.12
N SER A 181 -6.42 -4.66 14.35
CA SER A 181 -5.90 -3.84 15.43
C SER A 181 -5.82 -2.35 15.08
N PHE A 182 -6.84 -1.80 14.39
CA PHE A 182 -7.10 -0.36 14.23
C PHE A 182 -7.99 0.19 15.36
N VAL A 183 -8.78 -0.67 16.00
CA VAL A 183 -9.51 -0.36 17.23
C VAL A 183 -9.23 -1.43 18.30
N ALA A 184 -9.23 -1.03 19.56
CA ALA A 184 -8.94 -1.93 20.68
C ALA A 184 -10.10 -2.90 21.00
N LYS A 185 -11.34 -2.49 20.72
CA LYS A 185 -12.53 -3.33 20.93
C LYS A 185 -13.61 -3.02 19.90
N TYR A 186 -14.35 -4.06 19.54
CA TYR A 186 -15.57 -4.00 18.73
C TYR A 186 -16.70 -4.78 19.39
N PHE A 187 -17.89 -4.19 19.43
CA PHE A 187 -19.11 -4.86 19.87
C PHE A 187 -20.31 -4.39 19.06
N TYR A 188 -21.09 -5.32 18.50
CA TYR A 188 -22.30 -5.02 17.77
C TYR A 188 -23.54 -5.55 18.51
N ASN A 189 -24.40 -4.63 18.96
CA ASN A 189 -25.71 -4.95 19.51
C ASN A 189 -26.74 -5.03 18.38
N LYS A 190 -27.15 -6.25 18.03
CA LYS A 190 -28.14 -6.51 16.98
C LYS A 190 -29.53 -5.95 17.31
N ASN A 191 -29.93 -5.99 18.58
CA ASN A 191 -31.26 -5.57 19.01
C ASN A 191 -31.39 -4.04 18.94
N GLU A 192 -30.37 -3.32 19.38
CA GLU A 192 -30.34 -1.85 19.36
C GLU A 192 -29.81 -1.27 18.05
N LYS A 193 -29.33 -2.12 17.13
CA LYS A 193 -28.62 -1.73 15.91
C LYS A 193 -27.49 -0.72 16.20
N ARG A 194 -26.64 -1.03 17.16
CA ARG A 194 -25.52 -0.16 17.58
C ARG A 194 -24.18 -0.86 17.52
N VAL A 195 -23.19 -0.19 16.97
CA VAL A 195 -21.78 -0.62 17.03
C VAL A 195 -21.04 0.24 18.04
N HIS A 196 -20.32 -0.41 18.93
CA HIS A 196 -19.45 0.21 19.92
C HIS A 196 -17.99 -0.10 19.55
N LEU A 197 -17.19 0.94 19.43
CA LEU A 197 -15.75 0.85 19.18
C LEU A 197 -15.00 1.45 20.37
N THR A 198 -13.95 0.78 20.83
CA THR A 198 -12.93 1.40 21.68
C THR A 198 -11.74 1.76 20.81
N LEU A 199 -11.43 3.04 20.71
CA LEU A 199 -10.33 3.55 19.90
C LEU A 199 -8.99 3.28 20.58
N GLN A 200 -7.92 3.29 19.80
CA GLN A 200 -6.56 3.32 20.32
C GLN A 200 -5.85 4.63 19.99
N SER A 201 -4.78 4.91 20.71
CA SER A 201 -4.05 6.18 20.66
C SER A 201 -2.72 6.10 19.91
N MET A 202 -2.43 4.99 19.22
CA MET A 202 -1.19 4.87 18.43
C MET A 202 -1.17 5.94 17.33
N SER A 203 -0.08 6.71 17.26
CA SER A 203 0.02 7.89 16.38
C SER A 203 -0.23 7.54 14.91
N ALA A 204 0.32 6.43 14.41
CA ALA A 204 0.11 5.98 13.03
C ALA A 204 -1.37 5.70 12.70
N ILE A 205 -2.14 5.18 13.65
CA ILE A 205 -3.57 4.87 13.45
C ILE A 205 -4.41 6.14 13.53
N VAL A 206 -4.02 7.07 14.41
CA VAL A 206 -4.60 8.42 14.45
C VAL A 206 -4.30 9.18 13.15
N GLY A 207 -3.07 9.11 12.64
CA GLY A 207 -2.65 9.69 11.36
C GLY A 207 -3.45 9.13 10.19
N PHE A 208 -3.56 7.80 10.13
CA PHE A 208 -4.38 7.08 9.16
C PHE A 208 -5.80 7.64 9.05
N PHE A 209 -6.56 7.64 10.14
CA PHE A 209 -7.93 8.16 10.13
C PHE A 209 -7.99 9.67 9.89
N ASN A 210 -6.93 10.43 10.18
CA ASN A 210 -6.89 11.86 9.96
C ASN A 210 -6.59 12.30 8.53
N GLY A 211 -6.15 11.38 7.66
CA GLY A 211 -6.06 11.66 6.23
C GLY A 211 -5.17 10.72 5.44
N GLU A 212 -4.17 10.09 6.07
CA GLU A 212 -3.17 9.28 5.37
C GLU A 212 -3.82 8.07 4.65
N TRP A 213 -4.99 7.61 5.11
CA TRP A 213 -5.74 6.55 4.43
C TRP A 213 -5.99 6.84 2.94
N LEU A 214 -6.13 8.12 2.56
CA LEU A 214 -6.38 8.52 1.19
C LEU A 214 -5.14 8.28 0.31
N GLU A 215 -3.95 8.54 0.86
CA GLU A 215 -2.68 8.27 0.18
C GLU A 215 -2.49 6.77 -0.03
N TRP A 216 -2.78 5.97 1.00
CA TRP A 216 -2.80 4.52 0.92
C TRP A 216 -3.77 4.03 -0.16
N TYR A 217 -5.00 4.52 -0.14
CA TYR A 217 -6.02 4.14 -1.12
C TYR A 217 -5.56 4.44 -2.56
N VAL A 218 -5.11 5.67 -2.81
CA VAL A 218 -4.66 6.10 -4.14
C VAL A 218 -3.46 5.29 -4.61
N PHE A 219 -2.48 5.08 -3.74
CA PHE A 219 -1.30 4.28 -4.04
C PHE A 219 -1.67 2.84 -4.41
N MET A 220 -2.52 2.18 -3.62
CA MET A 220 -2.92 0.79 -3.88
C MET A 220 -3.73 0.64 -5.16
N LYS A 221 -4.61 1.59 -5.46
CA LYS A 221 -5.38 1.58 -6.72
C LYS A 221 -4.47 1.75 -7.95
N LEU A 222 -3.50 2.65 -7.88
CA LEU A 222 -2.53 2.83 -8.97
C LEU A 222 -1.60 1.63 -9.10
N LEU A 223 -1.12 1.10 -7.98
CA LEU A 223 -0.27 -0.08 -7.97
C LEU A 223 -0.96 -1.25 -8.68
N LYS A 224 -2.22 -1.53 -8.31
CA LYS A 224 -3.04 -2.54 -8.97
C LYS A 224 -3.21 -2.26 -10.47
N HIS A 225 -3.56 -1.03 -10.84
CA HIS A 225 -3.74 -0.63 -12.23
C HIS A 225 -2.48 -0.85 -13.08
N PHE A 226 -1.31 -0.44 -12.58
CA PHE A 226 -0.06 -0.59 -13.31
C PHE A 226 0.47 -2.02 -13.37
N TYR A 227 0.21 -2.80 -12.31
CA TYR A 227 0.50 -4.22 -12.30
C TYR A 227 -0.34 -4.98 -13.34
N GLU A 228 -1.65 -4.71 -13.39
CA GLU A 228 -2.59 -5.34 -14.34
C GLU A 228 -2.31 -4.95 -15.80
N SER A 229 -1.89 -3.71 -16.05
CA SER A 229 -1.50 -3.22 -17.39
C SER A 229 -0.13 -3.73 -17.86
N LYS A 230 0.63 -4.44 -17.00
CA LYS A 230 1.97 -4.98 -17.29
C LYS A 230 2.98 -3.92 -17.76
N GLY A 231 2.75 -2.66 -17.37
CA GLY A 231 3.66 -1.56 -17.67
C GLY A 231 4.91 -1.60 -16.79
N LEU A 232 5.99 -0.99 -17.26
CA LEU A 232 7.16 -0.75 -16.41
C LEU A 232 6.91 0.51 -15.59
N PHE A 233 7.01 0.42 -14.27
CA PHE A 233 6.87 1.58 -13.41
C PHE A 233 7.75 1.47 -12.17
N SER A 234 8.11 2.64 -11.63
CA SER A 234 8.63 2.81 -10.29
C SER A 234 7.60 3.59 -9.47
N CYS A 235 7.54 3.36 -8.16
CA CYS A 235 6.61 4.06 -7.28
C CYS A 235 7.23 4.37 -5.91
N LEU A 236 6.79 5.48 -5.32
CA LEU A 236 7.07 5.89 -3.94
C LEU A 236 5.81 6.53 -3.33
N ARG A 237 5.68 6.43 -2.01
CA ARG A 237 4.62 7.06 -1.22
C ARG A 237 5.22 7.70 0.03
N SER A 238 4.63 8.81 0.49
CA SER A 238 4.95 9.55 1.72
C SER A 238 6.46 9.72 1.94
N PHE A 239 7.14 10.30 0.94
CA PHE A 239 8.58 10.55 0.96
C PHE A 239 8.87 12.05 0.92
N ASN A 240 10.05 12.46 1.34
CA ASN A 240 10.43 13.87 1.34
C ASN A 240 11.30 14.21 0.14
N ILE A 241 11.08 15.38 -0.42
CA ILE A 241 11.96 16.02 -1.38
C ILE A 241 12.57 17.29 -0.79
N GLN A 242 13.84 17.52 -1.05
CA GLN A 242 14.55 18.73 -0.63
C GLN A 242 15.16 19.40 -1.86
N PHE A 243 14.82 20.68 -2.05
CA PHE A 243 15.40 21.48 -3.11
C PHE A 243 16.71 22.15 -2.66
N ALA A 244 17.50 22.63 -3.63
CA ALA A 244 18.77 23.31 -3.39
C ALA A 244 18.71 24.56 -2.49
N ASN A 245 17.54 25.19 -2.35
CA ASN A 245 17.32 26.31 -1.42
C ASN A 245 16.84 25.86 -0.02
N GLU A 246 16.99 24.57 0.29
CA GLU A 246 16.59 23.94 1.54
C GLU A 246 15.08 23.80 1.78
N ASP A 247 14.23 24.24 0.84
CA ASP A 247 12.79 23.95 0.93
C ASP A 247 12.57 22.44 0.94
N LYS A 248 11.87 21.96 1.97
CA LYS A 248 11.46 20.57 2.14
C LYS A 248 9.97 20.42 1.93
N TYR A 249 9.60 19.37 1.19
CA TYR A 249 8.21 19.01 0.97
C TYR A 249 8.03 17.51 1.06
N GLU A 250 6.96 17.10 1.73
CA GLU A 250 6.44 15.75 1.61
C GLU A 250 5.70 15.59 0.28
N VAL A 251 5.85 14.41 -0.32
CA VAL A 251 5.17 13.97 -1.53
C VAL A 251 4.37 12.72 -1.19
N ASP A 252 3.05 12.83 -1.35
CA ASP A 252 2.12 11.77 -0.96
C ASP A 252 2.27 10.54 -1.85
N VAL A 253 2.13 10.67 -3.18
CA VAL A 253 2.23 9.55 -4.13
C VAL A 253 3.00 9.99 -5.37
N PHE A 254 3.98 9.18 -5.79
CA PHE A 254 4.71 9.40 -7.03
C PHE A 254 4.92 8.10 -7.80
N PHE A 255 4.57 8.11 -9.09
CA PHE A 255 4.89 7.03 -10.03
C PHE A 255 5.79 7.58 -11.13
N LEU A 256 6.71 6.75 -11.61
CA LEU A 256 7.51 7.01 -12.80
C LEU A 256 7.27 5.90 -13.82
N ILE A 257 6.46 6.20 -14.82
CA ILE A 257 6.00 5.22 -15.82
C ILE A 257 7.01 5.16 -16.96
N ASN A 258 7.39 3.95 -17.35
CA ASN A 258 8.40 3.64 -18.36
C ASN A 258 9.71 4.42 -18.15
N GLY A 259 10.05 4.72 -16.89
CA GLY A 259 11.25 5.47 -16.50
C GLY A 259 11.25 6.96 -16.90
N ARG A 260 10.16 7.49 -17.47
CA ARG A 260 10.16 8.82 -18.11
C ARG A 260 8.95 9.70 -17.76
N ILE A 261 7.75 9.12 -17.60
CA ILE A 261 6.52 9.88 -17.40
C ILE A 261 6.30 9.99 -15.88
N PRO A 262 6.57 11.15 -15.25
CA PRO A 262 6.28 11.32 -13.83
C PRO A 262 4.77 11.45 -13.64
N VAL A 263 4.24 10.88 -12.59
CA VAL A 263 2.89 11.11 -12.10
C VAL A 263 3.03 11.50 -10.65
N PHE A 264 2.83 12.78 -10.38
CA PHE A 264 2.87 13.36 -9.04
C PHE A 264 1.43 13.51 -8.55
N ILE A 265 1.11 12.98 -7.38
CA ILE A 265 -0.23 13.10 -6.80
C ILE A 265 -0.11 13.54 -5.35
N GLU A 266 -0.73 14.68 -5.05
CA GLU A 266 -0.99 15.12 -3.70
C GLU A 266 -2.44 14.78 -3.32
N CYS A 267 -2.65 14.21 -2.13
CA CYS A 267 -3.94 13.84 -1.60
C CYS A 267 -4.44 14.88 -0.58
N LYS A 268 -5.72 15.26 -0.66
CA LYS A 268 -6.39 16.14 0.30
C LYS A 268 -7.74 15.55 0.71
N SER A 269 -7.82 15.11 1.96
CA SER A 269 -9.04 14.59 2.61
C SER A 269 -9.86 15.67 3.32
N GLY A 270 -9.52 16.96 3.12
CA GLY A 270 -10.12 18.11 3.79
C GLY A 270 -9.89 19.42 3.03
N GLU A 271 -9.83 20.55 3.74
CA GLU A 271 -9.57 21.87 3.15
C GLU A 271 -8.27 21.86 2.33
N PHE A 272 -8.32 22.33 1.09
CA PHE A 272 -7.22 22.27 0.13
C PHE A 272 -6.85 23.62 -0.50
N ARG A 273 -7.71 24.63 -0.42
CA ARG A 273 -7.59 25.89 -1.19
C ARG A 273 -6.33 26.65 -0.83
N SER A 274 -5.99 26.66 0.46
CA SER A 274 -4.78 27.31 0.97
C SER A 274 -3.48 26.73 0.38
N PHE A 275 -3.52 25.50 -0.15
CA PHE A 275 -2.34 24.84 -0.72
C PHE A 275 -2.23 24.92 -2.25
N ILE A 276 -3.25 25.43 -2.96
CA ILE A 276 -3.27 25.42 -4.42
C ILE A 276 -2.05 26.16 -5.00
N GLU A 277 -1.74 27.34 -4.48
CA GLU A 277 -0.60 28.14 -4.95
C GLU A 277 0.75 27.43 -4.71
N LYS A 278 0.89 26.76 -3.55
CA LYS A 278 2.06 25.95 -3.21
C LYS A 278 2.29 24.87 -4.28
N TYR A 279 1.26 24.12 -4.64
CA TYR A 279 1.38 23.04 -5.64
C TYR A 279 1.57 23.55 -7.07
N CYS A 280 0.97 24.69 -7.44
CA CYS A 280 1.24 25.32 -8.74
C CYS A 280 2.72 25.75 -8.87
N LYS A 281 3.30 26.32 -7.80
CA LYS A 281 4.73 26.67 -7.76
C LYS A 281 5.60 25.40 -7.83
N MET A 282 5.24 24.37 -7.07
CA MET A 282 5.96 23.09 -7.05
C MET A 282 5.98 22.40 -8.41
N ARG A 283 4.82 22.32 -9.10
CA ARG A 283 4.72 21.77 -10.46
C ARG A 283 5.69 22.45 -11.43
N ARG A 284 5.67 23.79 -11.47
CA ARG A 284 6.56 24.58 -12.34
C ARG A 284 8.02 24.36 -11.99
N ARG A 285 8.34 24.31 -10.69
CA ARG A 285 9.71 24.10 -10.20
C ARG A 285 10.25 22.71 -10.54
N LEU A 286 9.41 21.68 -10.47
CA LEU A 286 9.74 20.33 -10.87
C LEU A 286 9.64 20.12 -12.38
N ASP A 287 9.14 21.11 -13.13
CA ASP A 287 8.93 21.03 -14.58
C ASP A 287 8.20 19.72 -14.97
N ILE A 288 7.03 19.54 -14.35
CA ILE A 288 6.10 18.44 -14.60
C ILE A 288 4.94 18.98 -15.43
N ALA A 289 4.54 18.29 -16.50
CA ALA A 289 3.38 18.65 -17.31
C ALA A 289 2.11 18.76 -16.45
N LYS A 290 1.17 19.64 -16.81
CA LYS A 290 -0.02 19.90 -16.00
C LYS A 290 -0.83 18.62 -15.78
N GLU A 291 -0.95 17.80 -16.81
CA GLU A 291 -1.69 16.54 -16.85
C GLU A 291 -1.07 15.46 -15.94
N ASN A 292 0.21 15.63 -15.59
CA ASN A 292 1.02 14.72 -14.80
C ASN A 292 1.14 15.13 -13.32
N PHE A 293 0.66 16.32 -12.96
CA PHE A 293 0.67 16.85 -11.61
C PHE A 293 -0.76 16.99 -11.08
N LEU A 294 -1.15 16.03 -10.25
CA LEU A 294 -2.51 15.86 -9.78
C LEU A 294 -2.63 16.33 -8.32
N LEU A 295 -3.70 17.07 -8.05
CA LEU A 295 -4.21 17.30 -6.71
C LEU A 295 -5.53 16.52 -6.57
N LEU A 296 -5.46 15.40 -5.86
CA LEU A 296 -6.62 14.58 -5.55
C LEU A 296 -7.33 15.15 -4.34
N VAL A 297 -8.57 15.58 -4.54
CA VAL A 297 -9.41 16.13 -3.46
C VAL A 297 -10.59 15.21 -3.24
N LEU A 298 -10.76 14.76 -2.00
CA LEU A 298 -11.84 13.88 -1.60
C LEU A 298 -13.19 14.61 -1.61
N GLY A 299 -14.20 14.02 -2.23
CA GLY A 299 -15.59 14.47 -2.13
C GLY A 299 -15.95 15.72 -2.95
N VAL A 300 -15.08 16.16 -3.86
CA VAL A 300 -15.43 17.21 -4.84
C VAL A 300 -16.11 16.60 -6.07
N SER A 301 -17.11 17.30 -6.61
CA SER A 301 -17.84 16.84 -7.79
C SER A 301 -17.00 16.93 -9.06
N ASP A 302 -17.37 16.16 -10.09
CA ASP A 302 -16.71 16.22 -11.40
C ASP A 302 -16.77 17.63 -12.02
N GLU A 303 -17.85 18.37 -11.79
CA GLU A 303 -17.99 19.77 -12.23
C GLU A 303 -16.97 20.67 -11.53
N GLN A 304 -16.79 20.50 -10.21
CA GLN A 304 -15.76 21.23 -9.46
C GLN A 304 -14.36 20.87 -9.94
N VAL A 305 -14.09 19.58 -10.16
CA VAL A 305 -12.81 19.10 -10.72
C VAL A 305 -12.50 19.78 -12.05
N LEU A 306 -13.47 19.83 -12.98
CA LEU A 306 -13.31 20.47 -14.29
C LEU A 306 -13.07 21.97 -14.15
N GLY A 307 -13.83 22.65 -13.29
CA GLY A 307 -13.68 24.09 -13.03
C GLY A 307 -12.31 24.44 -12.44
N LEU A 308 -11.90 23.71 -11.39
CA LEU A 308 -10.63 23.91 -10.71
C LEU A 308 -9.43 23.60 -11.62
N THR A 309 -9.51 22.50 -12.40
CA THR A 309 -8.48 22.15 -13.38
C THR A 309 -8.33 23.22 -14.46
N LYS A 310 -9.41 23.86 -14.91
CA LYS A 310 -9.31 24.97 -15.87
C LYS A 310 -8.71 26.23 -15.26
N MET A 311 -9.06 26.52 -14.00
CA MET A 311 -8.66 27.73 -13.31
C MET A 311 -7.19 27.73 -12.89
N TYR A 312 -6.65 26.58 -12.51
CA TYR A 312 -5.32 26.47 -11.93
C TYR A 312 -4.34 25.71 -12.82
N ASP A 313 -3.06 25.92 -12.53
CA ASP A 313 -1.95 25.37 -13.27
C ASP A 313 -1.51 23.99 -12.71
N ILE A 314 -2.49 23.18 -12.33
CA ILE A 314 -2.40 21.79 -11.86
C ILE A 314 -3.68 21.05 -12.27
N THR A 315 -3.64 19.73 -12.32
CA THR A 315 -4.83 18.92 -12.60
C THR A 315 -5.52 18.54 -11.30
N PHE A 316 -6.83 18.75 -11.21
CA PHE A 316 -7.63 18.22 -10.09
C PHE A 316 -8.21 16.88 -10.49
N VAL A 317 -8.32 15.98 -9.51
CA VAL A 317 -9.05 14.72 -9.61
C VAL A 317 -9.77 14.45 -8.29
N ASN A 318 -10.76 13.56 -8.30
CA ASN A 318 -11.43 13.04 -7.09
C ASN A 318 -11.18 11.54 -6.94
N GLU A 319 -11.69 10.96 -5.86
CA GLU A 319 -11.51 9.55 -5.48
C GLU A 319 -12.10 8.54 -6.47
N THR A 320 -12.96 8.99 -7.38
CA THR A 320 -13.61 8.15 -8.40
C THR A 320 -12.97 8.32 -9.79
N GLY A 321 -12.44 9.51 -10.10
CA GLY A 321 -11.96 9.87 -11.43
C GLY A 321 -10.47 9.69 -11.67
N PHE A 322 -9.64 9.60 -10.63
CA PHE A 322 -8.18 9.64 -10.79
C PHE A 322 -7.60 8.48 -11.62
N ILE A 323 -8.12 7.25 -11.46
CA ILE A 323 -7.67 6.10 -12.27
C ILE A 323 -7.98 6.31 -13.76
N LYS A 324 -9.16 6.86 -14.07
CA LYS A 324 -9.55 7.16 -15.45
C LYS A 324 -8.59 8.18 -16.08
N HIS A 325 -8.28 9.27 -15.36
CA HIS A 325 -7.32 10.27 -15.81
C HIS A 325 -5.94 9.66 -16.12
N ILE A 326 -5.44 8.78 -15.24
CA ILE A 326 -4.15 8.11 -15.43
C ILE A 326 -4.16 7.12 -16.60
N ALA A 327 -5.26 6.40 -16.80
CA ALA A 327 -5.41 5.52 -17.96
C ALA A 327 -5.37 6.32 -19.28
N GLU A 328 -6.02 7.49 -19.33
CA GLU A 328 -5.99 8.38 -20.48
C GLU A 328 -4.60 8.99 -20.73
N LEU A 329 -3.85 9.28 -19.66
CA LEU A 329 -2.47 9.79 -19.74
C LEU A 329 -1.51 8.77 -20.37
N THR A 330 -1.70 7.48 -20.08
CA THR A 330 -0.79 6.40 -20.50
C THR A 330 -1.14 5.75 -21.82
N ALA A 331 -2.35 6.01 -22.33
CA ALA A 331 -2.78 5.59 -23.66
C ALA A 331 -2.20 6.47 -24.80
N GLN A 332 -1.61 7.62 -24.46
CA GLN A 332 -0.94 8.55 -25.38
C GLN A 332 0.56 8.24 -25.47
#